data_AF-A0AAV1A7E4-F1
#
_entry.id   AF-A0AAV1A7E4-F1
#
_cell.length_a   1.000
_cell.length_b   1.000
_cell.length_c   1.000
_cell.angle_alpha   90.00
_cell.angle_beta   90.00
_cell.angle_gamma   90.00
#
_symmetry.space_group_name_H-M   'P 1'
#
loop_
_entity.id
_entity.type
_entity.pdbx_description
1 polymer ?
#
loop_
_entity_poly.entity_id
_entity_poly.type
_entity_poly.pdbx_seq_one_letter_code
_entity_poly.pdbx_strand_id
1 'polypeptide(L)'
;MNYFNGTIPTMLGQLKFLETLNFSHNNLSGVIHFSYGELLALANVDISYNQLEGSILSIPAFQKVSIETLRNNKGLCGSVSGLMPCSTSSGKVHGHKPNKLLDVISIICLWARISSQSNFKQKRIQGCRRIAC
;
A
#
# COMPACT_ATOMS: atom_id res chain seq x y z
N MET A 1 17.82 -17.36 14.14
CA MET A 1 17.53 -16.00 13.63
C MET A 1 18.28 -15.84 12.33
N ASN A 2 17.56 -15.64 11.24
CA ASN A 2 18.15 -15.25 9.97
C ASN A 2 17.86 -13.74 9.75
N TYR A 3 18.68 -13.07 8.94
CA TYR A 3 18.57 -11.62 8.71
C TYR A 3 17.89 -11.27 7.37
N PHE A 4 17.06 -12.17 6.84
CA PHE A 4 16.34 -11.89 5.59
C PHE A 4 15.37 -10.74 5.81
N ASN A 5 15.42 -9.76 4.90
CA ASN A 5 14.64 -8.54 4.96
C ASN A 5 13.94 -8.27 3.62
N GLY A 6 13.09 -7.24 3.59
CA GLY A 6 12.31 -6.89 2.40
C GLY A 6 11.03 -7.70 2.27
N THR A 7 10.44 -7.72 1.07
CA THR A 7 9.15 -8.37 0.81
C THR A 7 9.33 -9.82 0.36
N ILE A 8 8.30 -10.64 0.59
CA ILE A 8 8.26 -11.99 0.04
C ILE A 8 7.99 -11.89 -1.47
N PRO A 9 8.86 -12.43 -2.34
CA PRO A 9 8.70 -12.31 -3.78
C PRO A 9 7.47 -13.10 -4.26
N THR A 10 6.69 -12.50 -5.16
CA THR A 10 5.45 -13.10 -5.71
C THR A 10 5.71 -14.40 -6.46
N MET A 11 6.89 -14.56 -7.07
CA MET A 11 7.31 -15.80 -7.73
C MET A 11 7.28 -17.02 -6.81
N LEU A 12 7.36 -16.85 -5.49
CA LEU A 12 7.22 -17.97 -4.55
C LEU A 12 5.87 -18.68 -4.72
N GLY A 13 4.82 -17.96 -5.12
CA GLY A 13 3.48 -18.51 -5.41
C GLY A 13 3.44 -19.54 -6.54
N GLN A 14 4.48 -19.56 -7.40
CA GLN A 14 4.58 -20.46 -8.55
C GLN A 14 5.08 -21.86 -8.16
N LEU A 15 5.60 -22.04 -6.93
CA LEU A 15 6.09 -23.33 -6.46
C LEU A 15 4.94 -24.27 -6.11
N LYS A 16 4.37 -24.92 -7.14
CA LYS A 16 3.17 -25.77 -6.99
C LYS A 16 3.37 -27.00 -6.10
N PHE A 17 4.61 -27.46 -5.95
CA PHE A 17 5.00 -28.64 -5.17
C PHE A 17 5.65 -28.29 -3.83
N LEU A 18 5.65 -27.01 -3.42
CA LEU A 18 6.20 -26.64 -2.12
C LEU A 18 5.26 -27.11 -1.02
N GLU A 19 5.71 -28.04 -0.18
CA GLU A 19 4.91 -28.60 0.91
C GLU A 19 5.13 -27.90 2.24
N THR A 20 6.36 -27.42 2.48
CA THR A 20 6.77 -26.77 3.73
C THR A 20 7.45 -25.44 3.44
N LEU A 21 6.98 -24.39 4.11
CA LEU A 21 7.57 -23.05 4.07
C LEU A 21 7.84 -22.57 5.50
N ASN A 22 9.11 -22.33 5.82
CA ASN A 22 9.50 -21.76 7.11
C ASN A 22 10.34 -20.49 6.89
N PHE A 23 9.71 -19.35 7.15
CA PHE A 23 10.33 -18.02 7.18
C PHE A 23 10.34 -17.42 8.59
N SER A 24 10.07 -18.22 9.62
CA SER A 24 10.04 -17.74 10.99
C SER A 24 11.35 -17.05 11.38
N HIS A 25 11.27 -16.09 12.31
CA HIS A 25 12.43 -15.42 12.90
C HIS A 25 13.34 -14.73 11.86
N ASN A 26 12.72 -13.86 11.06
CA ASN A 26 13.36 -13.00 10.07
C ASN A 26 12.86 -11.55 10.20
N ASN A 27 13.31 -10.69 9.30
CA ASN A 27 12.91 -9.29 9.23
C ASN A 27 12.12 -8.98 7.94
N LEU A 28 11.34 -9.96 7.46
CA LEU A 28 10.51 -9.81 6.27
C LEU A 28 9.35 -8.87 6.57
N SER A 29 8.99 -8.04 5.59
CA SER A 29 8.02 -6.95 5.75
C SER A 29 7.06 -6.89 4.57
N GLY A 30 5.95 -6.16 4.74
CA GLY A 30 4.96 -5.93 3.70
C GLY A 30 3.89 -7.01 3.64
N VAL A 31 3.15 -7.03 2.52
CA VAL A 31 1.95 -7.85 2.35
C VAL A 31 2.28 -9.18 1.67
N ILE A 32 1.58 -10.24 2.07
CA ILE A 32 1.66 -11.56 1.45
C ILE A 32 0.74 -11.57 0.21
N HIS A 33 1.32 -11.65 -0.99
CA HIS A 33 0.63 -11.49 -2.26
C HIS A 33 0.27 -12.81 -2.98
N PHE A 34 0.00 -13.90 -2.26
CA PHE A 34 -0.31 -15.19 -2.89
C PHE A 34 -1.78 -15.31 -3.30
N SER A 35 -2.02 -15.57 -4.57
CA SER A 35 -3.37 -15.72 -5.10
C SER A 35 -3.95 -17.10 -4.85
N TYR A 36 -5.28 -17.21 -4.97
CA TYR A 36 -5.95 -18.51 -4.96
C TYR A 36 -5.40 -19.39 -6.11
N GLY A 37 -5.00 -20.63 -5.80
CA GLY A 37 -4.38 -21.54 -6.78
C GLY A 37 -2.85 -21.48 -6.82
N GLU A 38 -2.22 -20.65 -6.00
CA GLU A 38 -0.78 -20.67 -5.73
C GLU A 38 -0.47 -21.55 -4.51
N LEU A 39 0.75 -22.11 -4.48
CA LEU A 39 1.23 -22.96 -3.37
C LEU A 39 0.26 -24.12 -3.04
N LEU A 40 -0.22 -24.82 -4.08
CA LEU A 40 -1.27 -25.85 -3.96
C LEU A 40 -0.92 -27.01 -3.03
N ALA A 41 0.36 -27.41 -2.98
CA ALA A 41 0.83 -28.49 -2.13
C ALA A 41 1.20 -28.02 -0.71
N LEU A 42 1.12 -26.72 -0.41
CA LEU A 42 1.62 -26.20 0.86
C LEU A 42 0.74 -26.67 2.02
N ALA A 43 1.34 -27.43 2.93
CA ALA A 43 0.69 -28.02 4.08
C ALA A 43 1.19 -27.41 5.39
N ASN A 44 2.48 -27.08 5.45
CA ASN A 44 3.11 -26.53 6.64
C ASN A 44 3.68 -25.14 6.35
N VAL A 45 3.23 -24.15 7.10
CA VAL A 45 3.71 -22.77 6.98
C VAL A 45 3.98 -22.16 8.34
N ASP A 46 5.18 -21.60 8.48
CA ASP A 46 5.58 -20.77 9.62
C ASP A 46 6.22 -19.48 9.15
N ILE A 47 5.55 -18.37 9.46
CA ILE A 47 5.97 -16.99 9.15
C ILE A 47 6.03 -16.15 10.42
N SER A 48 6.06 -16.79 11.60
CA SER A 48 6.08 -16.12 12.89
C SER A 48 7.33 -15.26 13.07
N TYR A 49 7.27 -14.24 13.94
CA TYR A 49 8.41 -13.37 14.22
C TYR A 49 8.99 -12.70 12.96
N ASN A 50 8.16 -11.91 12.29
CA ASN A 50 8.52 -11.07 11.15
C ASN A 50 7.81 -9.71 11.27
N GLN A 51 7.87 -8.88 10.23
CA GLN A 51 7.18 -7.59 10.12
C GLN A 51 6.08 -7.61 9.05
N LEU A 52 5.45 -8.76 8.81
CA LEU A 52 4.43 -8.92 7.78
C LEU A 52 3.11 -8.27 8.20
N GLU A 53 2.35 -7.76 7.23
CA GLU A 53 1.09 -7.07 7.46
C GLU A 53 0.04 -7.40 6.38
N GLY A 54 -1.22 -7.08 6.67
CA GLY A 54 -2.32 -7.24 5.73
C GLY A 54 -3.00 -8.60 5.80
N SER A 55 -3.85 -8.85 4.80
CA SER A 55 -4.71 -10.04 4.77
C SER A 55 -3.92 -11.29 4.46
N ILE A 56 -4.08 -12.32 5.28
CA ILE A 56 -3.67 -13.67 4.92
C ILE A 56 -4.73 -14.19 3.96
N LEU A 57 -4.39 -14.20 2.68
CA LEU A 57 -5.28 -14.69 1.62
C LEU A 57 -5.64 -16.15 1.89
N SER A 58 -6.91 -16.53 1.61
CA SER A 58 -7.46 -17.88 1.80
C SER A 58 -6.87 -18.91 0.83
N ILE A 59 -5.54 -19.07 0.79
CA ILE A 59 -4.98 -20.31 0.25
C ILE A 59 -5.28 -21.45 1.23
N PRO A 60 -5.52 -22.68 0.74
CA PRO A 60 -5.91 -23.81 1.59
C PRO A 60 -4.96 -24.06 2.76
N ALA A 61 -3.66 -23.81 2.56
CA ALA A 61 -2.63 -23.93 3.59
C ALA A 61 -2.97 -23.13 4.86
N PHE A 62 -3.42 -21.88 4.72
CA PHE A 62 -3.72 -21.01 5.86
C PHE A 62 -5.07 -21.29 6.53
N GLN A 63 -5.89 -22.21 6.00
CA GLN A 63 -7.15 -22.58 6.66
C GLN A 63 -6.95 -23.52 7.86
N LYS A 64 -5.81 -24.22 7.94
CA LYS A 64 -5.51 -25.22 8.98
C LYS A 64 -4.31 -24.87 9.85
N VAL A 65 -3.80 -23.64 9.78
CA VAL A 65 -2.60 -23.26 10.54
C VAL A 65 -2.94 -22.90 11.96
N SER A 66 -2.00 -23.18 12.86
CA SER A 66 -2.02 -22.68 14.23
C SER A 66 -1.67 -21.18 14.23
N ILE A 67 -2.32 -20.40 15.10
CA ILE A 67 -1.99 -18.99 15.32
C ILE A 67 -0.51 -18.78 15.71
N GLU A 68 0.09 -19.80 16.34
CA GLU A 68 1.51 -19.78 16.72
C GLU A 68 2.44 -19.57 15.53
N THR A 69 2.09 -20.08 14.36
CA THR A 69 2.93 -19.96 13.15
C THR A 69 2.76 -18.61 12.44
N LEU A 70 1.86 -17.76 12.96
CA LEU A 70 1.53 -16.43 12.43
C LEU A 70 1.87 -15.31 13.43
N ARG A 71 2.15 -15.65 14.69
CA ARG A 71 2.35 -14.69 15.79
C ARG A 71 3.52 -13.75 15.54
N ASN A 72 3.55 -12.65 16.29
CA ASN A 72 4.64 -11.67 16.27
C ASN A 72 4.92 -11.12 14.86
N ASN A 73 3.86 -10.76 14.14
CA ASN A 73 3.91 -10.00 12.89
C ASN A 73 3.27 -8.62 13.09
N LYS A 74 3.60 -7.68 12.20
CA LYS A 74 3.24 -6.27 12.34
C LYS A 74 1.72 -6.02 12.33
N GLY A 75 0.98 -6.76 11.50
CA GLY A 75 -0.46 -6.53 11.36
C GLY A 75 -1.18 -7.51 10.45
N LEU A 76 -0.97 -8.81 10.68
CA LEU A 76 -1.70 -9.84 9.94
C LEU A 76 -3.18 -9.87 10.37
N CYS A 77 -4.06 -10.02 9.38
CA CYS A 77 -5.50 -10.13 9.58
C CYS A 77 -6.09 -11.20 8.65
N GLY A 78 -7.28 -11.73 8.94
CA GLY A 78 -7.92 -12.71 8.07
C GLY A 78 -9.02 -13.51 8.75
N SER A 79 -9.51 -14.54 8.08
CA SER A 79 -10.52 -15.46 8.61
C SER A 79 -9.93 -16.63 9.42
N VAL A 80 -8.63 -16.62 9.69
CA VAL A 80 -7.95 -17.63 10.50
C VAL A 80 -8.30 -17.42 11.98
N SER A 81 -8.64 -18.50 12.69
CA SER A 81 -8.93 -18.45 14.12
C SER A 81 -7.77 -17.85 14.90
N GLY A 82 -8.04 -16.83 15.72
CA GLY A 82 -7.03 -16.12 16.52
C GLY A 82 -6.45 -14.88 15.86
N LEU A 83 -6.74 -14.61 14.58
CA LEU A 83 -6.47 -13.31 13.96
C LEU A 83 -7.69 -12.42 13.96
N MET A 84 -7.44 -11.11 13.97
CA MET A 84 -8.50 -10.13 13.75
C MET A 84 -8.97 -10.20 12.28
N PRO A 85 -10.28 -10.07 12.02
CA PRO A 85 -10.78 -9.88 10.66
C PRO A 85 -10.17 -8.64 10.04
N CYS A 86 -9.80 -8.72 8.76
CA CYS A 86 -9.36 -7.54 8.03
C CYS A 86 -10.49 -6.54 7.93
N SER A 87 -10.24 -5.30 8.35
CA SER A 87 -11.19 -4.21 8.13
C SER A 87 -11.30 -3.96 6.63
N THR A 88 -12.43 -4.34 6.02
CA THR A 88 -12.77 -3.82 4.69
C THR A 88 -12.94 -2.32 4.87
N SER A 89 -11.96 -1.55 4.41
CA SER A 89 -12.20 -0.13 4.19
C SER A 89 -13.21 -0.01 3.04
N SER A 90 -14.50 -0.14 3.35
CA SER A 90 -15.37 0.96 2.95
C SER A 90 -14.77 2.17 3.64
N GLY A 91 -14.05 2.99 2.89
CA GLY A 91 -13.53 4.24 3.39
C GLY A 91 -14.69 5.15 3.78
N LYS A 92 -15.26 4.96 4.99
CA LYS A 92 -15.51 6.12 5.83
C LYS A 92 -14.16 6.54 6.36
N VAL A 93 -13.43 7.25 5.50
CA VAL A 93 -12.54 8.32 5.95
C VAL A 93 -13.29 9.00 7.08
N HIS A 94 -12.73 8.96 8.29
CA HIS A 94 -13.14 9.88 9.34
C HIS A 94 -13.12 11.25 8.67
N GLY A 95 -14.31 11.81 8.46
CA GLY A 95 -14.46 13.11 7.87
C GLY A 95 -13.75 14.09 8.76
N HIS A 96 -12.48 14.36 8.45
CA HIS A 96 -11.98 15.70 8.60
C HIS A 96 -12.93 16.52 7.73
N LYS A 97 -13.92 17.16 8.37
CA LYS A 97 -14.71 18.19 7.69
C LYS A 97 -13.68 19.09 7.02
N PRO A 98 -13.67 19.21 5.69
CA PRO A 98 -12.78 20.15 5.06
C PRO A 98 -13.17 21.52 5.61
N ASN A 99 -12.26 22.16 6.35
CA ASN A 99 -12.40 23.57 6.64
C ASN A 99 -12.47 24.24 5.26
N LYS A 100 -13.63 24.83 4.94
CA LYS A 100 -13.95 25.47 3.64
C LYS A 100 -12.89 26.47 3.16
N LEU A 101 -12.00 26.92 4.05
CA LEU A 101 -10.84 27.76 3.78
C LEU A 101 -9.75 27.08 2.92
N LEU A 102 -9.51 25.77 3.09
CA LEU A 102 -8.45 25.05 2.36
C LEU A 102 -8.78 24.87 0.87
N ASP A 103 -10.06 24.68 0.53
CA ASP A 103 -10.53 24.65 -0.86
C ASP A 103 -10.35 26.01 -1.54
N VAL A 104 -10.65 27.10 -0.83
CA VAL A 104 -10.48 28.47 -1.33
C VAL A 104 -8.99 28.77 -1.56
N ILE A 105 -8.11 28.37 -0.65
CA ILE A 105 -6.65 28.52 -0.83
C ILE A 105 -6.17 27.75 -2.06
N SER A 106 -6.66 26.52 -2.26
CA SER A 106 -6.29 25.70 -3.43
C SER A 106 -6.76 26.33 -4.75
N ILE A 107 -7.98 26.88 -4.76
CA ILE A 107 -8.54 27.61 -5.90
C ILE A 107 -7.74 28.89 -6.16
N ILE A 108 -7.43 29.69 -5.13
CA ILE A 108 -6.60 30.90 -5.26
C ILE A 108 -5.20 30.57 -5.79
N CYS A 109 -4.56 29.49 -5.32
CA CYS A 109 -3.27 29.05 -5.84
C CYS A 109 -3.34 28.63 -7.30
N LEU A 110 -4.42 27.97 -7.74
CA LEU A 110 -4.68 27.63 -9.13
C LEU A 110 -4.87 28.89 -10.00
N TRP A 111 -5.68 29.85 -9.54
CA TRP A 111 -5.84 31.15 -10.23
C TRP A 111 -4.54 31.94 -10.31
N ALA A 112 -3.73 31.97 -9.23
CA ALA A 112 -2.43 32.62 -9.21
C ALA A 112 -1.44 31.96 -10.20
N ARG A 113 -1.51 30.64 -10.36
CA ARG A 113 -0.73 29.89 -11.36
C ARG A 113 -1.17 30.22 -12.79
N ILE A 114 -2.48 30.32 -13.02
CA ILE A 114 -3.06 30.68 -14.32
C ILE A 114 -2.73 32.14 -14.68
N SER A 115 -2.80 33.07 -13.73
CA SER A 115 -2.41 34.47 -13.93
C SER A 115 -0.90 34.68 -14.08
N SER A 116 -0.08 33.76 -13.54
CA SER A 116 1.36 33.73 -13.75
C SER A 116 1.72 33.23 -15.16
N GLN A 117 0.99 32.26 -15.71
CA GLN A 117 1.21 31.76 -17.07
C GLN A 117 0.66 32.68 -18.17
N SER A 118 -0.39 33.47 -17.91
CA SER A 118 -0.90 34.45 -18.89
C SER A 118 0.04 35.65 -19.11
N ASN A 119 1.03 35.86 -18.24
CA ASN A 119 2.02 36.93 -18.37
C ASN A 119 3.25 36.57 -19.23
N PHE A 120 3.37 35.34 -19.76
CA PHE A 120 4.55 34.93 -20.56
C PHE A 120 4.33 34.93 -22.09
N LYS A 121 3.16 35.30 -22.60
CA LYS A 121 2.92 35.42 -24.07
C LYS A 121 2.43 36.80 -24.56
N GLN A 122 2.74 37.87 -23.84
CA GLN A 122 2.43 39.23 -24.32
C GLN A 122 3.47 40.29 -23.95
N LYS A 123 4.76 39.96 -24.05
CA LYS A 123 5.87 40.93 -24.16
C LYS A 123 6.52 40.89 -25.55
N ARG A 124 5.70 41.04 -26.59
CA ARG A 124 6.14 41.58 -27.88
C ARG A 124 5.06 42.50 -28.43
N ILE A 125 5.46 43.76 -28.59
CA ILE A 125 4.85 44.81 -29.42
C ILE A 125 3.63 45.53 -28.80
N GLN A 126 3.90 46.57 -28.01
CA GLN A 126 3.41 47.94 -28.29
C GLN A 126 4.14 48.95 -27.41
N GLY A 127 5.36 49.28 -27.83
CA GLY A 127 6.09 50.48 -27.42
C GLY A 127 6.44 51.26 -28.68
N CYS A 128 5.43 51.82 -29.36
CA CYS A 128 5.63 52.79 -30.44
C CYS A 128 4.33 53.57 -30.67
N ARG A 129 4.15 54.67 -29.93
CA ARG A 129 3.40 55.84 -30.42
C ARG A 129 4.30 57.05 -30.22
N ARG A 130 4.70 57.63 -31.35
CA ARG A 130 5.41 58.90 -31.46
C ARG A 130 4.60 59.97 -30.72
N ILE A 131 5.24 60.71 -29.83
CA ILE A 131 4.86 62.08 -29.52
C ILE A 131 5.82 62.95 -30.33
N ALA A 132 5.25 63.76 -31.22
CA ALA A 132 5.92 64.90 -31.80
C ALA A 132 5.63 66.10 -30.89
N CYS A 133 6.70 66.68 -30.35
CA CYS A 133 7.05 68.09 -30.30
C CYS A 133 8.55 68.15 -30.02
#